data_AF-A0A316QXC7-F1
#
_entry.id   AF-A0A316QXC7-F1
#
_cell.length_a   1.000
_cell.length_b   1.000
_cell.length_c   1.000
_cell.angle_alpha   90.00
_cell.angle_beta   90.00
_cell.angle_gamma   90.00
#
_symmetry.space_group_name_H-M   'P 1'
#
loop_
_entity.id
_entity.type
_entity.pdbx_description
1 polymer ?
#
loop_
_entity_poly.entity_id
_entity_poly.type
_entity_poly.pdbx_seq_one_letter_code
_entity_poly.pdbx_strand_id
1 'polypeptide(L)'
;MKTLESLFRRFGSPAEEMNESIYIHGTRADCITDMKHIRSEDERARRTISEMLEYIETLKEYRKTLFVRAQEICAASYRLQIKIKRSIDSWKNKKYYTVTLSKIYDEAAHMTPDNVIEETFDGKERAKALKRFEALRKEYPNTEAIKDINKKSWER
;
A
#
# COMPACT_ATOMS: atom_id res chain seq x y z
N MET A 1 -16.49 19.82 15.04
CA MET A 1 -15.16 19.19 15.12
C MET A 1 -15.18 17.87 14.38
N LYS A 2 -14.50 17.81 13.24
CA LYS A 2 -14.29 16.56 12.48
C LYS A 2 -13.48 15.55 13.30
N THR A 3 -13.92 14.30 13.33
CA THR A 3 -13.21 13.18 13.98
C THR A 3 -12.42 12.39 12.95
N LEU A 4 -11.40 11.62 13.39
CA LEU A 4 -10.64 10.75 12.48
C LEU A 4 -11.56 9.77 11.75
N GLU A 5 -12.53 9.18 12.45
CA GLU A 5 -13.53 8.28 11.83
C GLU A 5 -14.34 8.97 10.73
N SER A 6 -14.63 10.26 10.87
CA SER A 6 -15.39 11.00 9.86
C SER A 6 -14.64 11.12 8.53
N LEU A 7 -13.29 11.15 8.55
CA LEU A 7 -12.47 11.19 7.33
C LEU A 7 -12.52 9.89 6.53
N PHE A 8 -12.79 8.77 7.21
CA PHE A 8 -12.88 7.44 6.61
C PHE A 8 -14.35 6.99 6.48
N ARG A 9 -15.26 7.93 6.25
CA ARG A 9 -16.66 7.64 5.94
C ARG A 9 -17.04 8.13 4.55
N ARG A 10 -17.79 7.30 3.84
CA ARG A 10 -18.34 7.61 2.52
C ARG A 10 -19.82 7.25 2.47
N PHE A 11 -20.65 8.22 2.07
CA PHE A 11 -22.11 8.08 2.03
C PHE A 11 -22.72 7.54 3.35
N GLY A 12 -22.15 7.94 4.50
CA GLY A 12 -22.58 7.51 5.84
C GLY A 12 -21.97 6.20 6.35
N SER A 13 -21.32 5.43 5.49
CA SER A 13 -20.70 4.14 5.81
C SER A 13 -19.19 4.24 5.99
N PRO A 14 -18.56 3.37 6.80
CA PRO A 14 -17.10 3.27 6.87
C PRO A 14 -16.47 2.97 5.51
N ALA A 15 -15.30 3.54 5.25
CA ALA A 15 -14.51 3.36 4.04
C ALA A 15 -13.03 3.10 4.39
N GLU A 16 -12.32 2.38 3.53
CA GLU A 16 -10.89 2.07 3.73
C GLU A 16 -9.98 3.27 3.41
N GLU A 17 -10.47 4.21 2.61
CA GLU A 17 -9.73 5.39 2.14
C GLU A 17 -10.44 6.68 2.55
N MET A 18 -9.63 7.71 2.84
CA MET A 18 -10.09 9.08 2.94
C MET A 18 -10.17 9.68 1.53
N ASN A 19 -11.28 10.34 1.20
CA ASN A 19 -11.47 11.01 -0.08
C ASN A 19 -12.06 12.41 0.10
N GLU A 20 -11.22 13.32 0.57
CA GLU A 20 -11.58 14.70 0.90
C GLU A 20 -10.96 15.67 -0.11
N SER A 21 -11.72 16.68 -0.51
CA SER A 21 -11.27 17.74 -1.42
C SER A 21 -11.72 19.10 -0.90
N ILE A 22 -10.78 20.06 -0.83
CA ILE A 22 -11.06 21.42 -0.37
C ILE A 22 -10.93 22.37 -1.56
N TYR A 23 -12.02 23.05 -1.89
CA TYR A 23 -12.05 24.06 -2.95
C TYR A 23 -12.14 25.45 -2.31
N ILE A 24 -11.18 26.30 -2.64
CA ILE A 24 -11.11 27.67 -2.12
C ILE A 24 -11.33 28.62 -3.26
N HIS A 25 -12.32 29.49 -3.12
CA HIS A 25 -12.69 30.49 -4.10
C HIS A 25 -12.69 31.87 -3.47
N GLY A 26 -12.07 32.83 -4.15
CA GLY A 26 -12.05 34.22 -3.72
C GLY A 26 -12.07 35.17 -4.90
N THR A 27 -12.75 36.29 -4.73
CA THR A 27 -12.67 37.41 -5.66
C THR A 27 -11.49 38.31 -5.24
N ARG A 28 -10.71 38.80 -6.21
CA ARG A 28 -9.64 39.76 -5.89
C ARG A 28 -10.23 41.03 -5.25
N ALA A 29 -9.63 41.49 -4.16
CA ALA A 29 -10.15 42.60 -3.36
C ALA A 29 -10.32 43.90 -4.16
N ASP A 30 -9.42 44.17 -5.11
CA ASP A 30 -9.46 45.36 -5.99
C ASP A 30 -10.56 45.31 -7.06
N CYS A 31 -11.17 44.14 -7.29
CA CYS A 31 -12.31 43.98 -8.19
C CYS A 31 -13.66 44.08 -7.48
N ILE A 32 -13.68 44.22 -6.15
CA ILE A 32 -14.90 44.29 -5.36
C ILE A 32 -15.29 45.76 -5.15
N THR A 33 -16.51 46.12 -5.55
CA THR A 33 -16.95 47.51 -5.58
C THR A 33 -17.87 47.90 -4.43
N ASP A 34 -18.35 46.93 -3.64
CA ASP A 34 -19.28 47.18 -2.54
C ASP A 34 -18.87 46.47 -1.22
N MET A 35 -19.18 47.13 -0.10
CA MET A 35 -18.82 46.66 1.24
C MET A 35 -19.52 45.36 1.64
N LYS A 36 -20.69 45.05 1.07
CA LYS A 36 -21.41 43.81 1.39
C LYS A 36 -20.67 42.62 0.78
N HIS A 37 -20.17 42.75 -0.44
CA HIS A 37 -19.35 41.71 -1.07
C HIS A 37 -18.00 41.54 -0.36
N ILE A 38 -17.33 42.63 0.06
CA ILE A 38 -16.10 42.53 0.89
C ILE A 38 -16.34 41.69 2.15
N ARG A 39 -17.42 41.97 2.90
CA ARG A 39 -17.77 41.20 4.11
C ARG A 39 -18.06 39.72 3.81
N SER A 40 -18.67 39.43 2.68
CA SER A 40 -18.96 38.06 2.25
C SER A 40 -17.70 37.27 1.93
N GLU A 41 -16.72 37.88 1.24
CA GLU A 41 -15.43 37.25 0.95
C GLU A 41 -14.57 37.08 2.21
N ASP A 42 -14.56 38.06 3.11
CA ASP A 42 -13.88 37.97 4.41
C ASP A 42 -14.45 36.83 5.28
N GLU A 43 -15.78 36.76 5.39
CA GLU A 43 -16.44 35.69 6.14
C GLU A 43 -16.19 34.31 5.51
N ARG A 44 -16.12 34.22 4.18
CA ARG A 44 -15.72 32.99 3.49
C ARG A 44 -14.29 32.60 3.87
N ALA A 45 -13.34 33.53 3.78
CA ALA A 45 -11.95 33.29 4.16
C ALA A 45 -11.84 32.83 5.63
N ARG A 46 -12.55 33.49 6.54
CA ARG A 46 -12.61 33.13 7.96
C ARG A 46 -13.11 31.69 8.18
N ARG A 47 -14.19 31.30 7.50
CA ARG A 47 -14.72 29.92 7.56
C ARG A 47 -13.73 28.91 7.02
N THR A 48 -13.14 29.17 5.85
CA THR A 48 -12.12 28.30 5.25
C THR A 48 -10.94 28.10 6.18
N ILE A 49 -10.43 29.17 6.83
CA ILE A 49 -9.36 29.06 7.82
C ILE A 49 -9.78 28.14 8.97
N SER A 50 -10.99 28.33 9.51
CA SER A 50 -11.50 27.50 10.60
C SER A 50 -11.58 26.02 10.20
N GLU A 51 -12.10 25.72 9.02
CA GLU A 51 -12.22 24.34 8.51
C GLU A 51 -10.84 23.71 8.29
N MET A 52 -9.88 24.46 7.76
CA MET A 52 -8.50 24.00 7.58
C MET A 52 -7.82 23.66 8.89
N LEU A 53 -8.02 24.49 9.93
CA LEU A 53 -7.48 24.23 11.26
C LEU A 53 -8.06 22.93 11.84
N GLU A 54 -9.36 22.66 11.64
CA GLU A 54 -9.93 21.37 12.03
C GLU A 54 -9.27 20.20 11.28
N TYR A 55 -9.12 20.29 9.95
CA TYR A 55 -8.44 19.26 9.17
C TYR A 55 -6.99 19.03 9.62
N ILE A 56 -6.26 20.10 9.94
CA ILE A 56 -4.88 19.99 10.44
C ILE A 56 -4.85 19.13 11.72
N GLU A 57 -5.75 19.38 12.66
CA GLU A 57 -5.80 18.58 13.90
C GLU A 57 -6.20 17.13 13.63
N THR A 58 -7.18 16.88 12.75
CA THR A 58 -7.55 15.51 12.40
C THR A 58 -6.41 14.77 11.67
N LEU A 59 -5.67 15.44 10.79
CA LEU A 59 -4.50 14.87 10.09
C LEU A 59 -3.33 14.61 11.05
N LYS A 60 -3.14 15.43 12.09
CA LYS A 60 -2.17 15.12 13.15
C LYS A 60 -2.53 13.83 13.88
N GLU A 61 -3.82 13.62 14.17
CA GLU A 61 -4.28 12.37 14.79
C GLU A 61 -4.08 11.18 13.86
N TYR A 62 -4.40 11.32 12.57
CA TYR A 62 -4.10 10.29 11.57
C TYR A 62 -2.61 9.93 11.51
N ARG A 63 -1.71 10.92 11.64
CA ARG A 63 -0.27 10.62 11.70
C ARG A 63 0.13 9.78 12.91
N LYS A 64 -0.56 9.93 14.05
CA LYS A 64 -0.32 9.07 15.23
C LYS A 64 -0.76 7.64 14.96
N THR A 65 -1.91 7.44 14.31
CA THR A 65 -2.37 6.08 13.97
C THR A 65 -1.44 5.40 12.96
N LEU A 66 -0.92 6.15 11.98
CA LEU A 66 0.12 5.66 11.07
C LEU A 66 1.41 5.28 11.80
N PHE A 67 1.82 6.06 12.80
CA PHE A 67 2.99 5.74 13.61
C PHE A 67 2.79 4.46 14.42
N VAL A 68 1.65 4.29 15.09
CA VAL A 68 1.30 3.04 15.79
C VAL A 68 1.34 1.86 14.83
N ARG A 69 0.73 2.01 13.64
CA ARG A 69 0.75 0.97 12.62
C ARG A 69 2.16 0.63 12.14
N ALA A 70 3.03 1.63 11.98
CA ALA A 70 4.42 1.41 11.63
C ALA A 70 5.17 0.64 12.73
N GLN A 71 4.90 0.93 14.01
CA GLN A 71 5.48 0.18 15.12
C GLN A 71 5.03 -1.29 15.12
N GLU A 72 3.74 -1.56 14.88
CA GLU A 72 3.22 -2.93 14.73
C GLU A 72 3.94 -3.67 13.59
N ILE A 73 4.10 -3.02 12.44
CA ILE A 73 4.81 -3.56 11.28
C ILE A 73 6.26 -3.89 11.61
N CYS A 74 6.97 -2.98 12.29
CA CYS A 74 8.37 -3.20 12.67
C CYS A 74 8.53 -4.31 13.71
N ALA A 75 7.56 -4.48 14.60
CA ALA A 75 7.55 -5.51 15.64
C ALA A 75 6.97 -6.85 15.17
N ALA A 76 6.39 -6.91 13.97
CA ALA A 76 5.69 -8.08 13.46
C ALA A 76 6.65 -9.28 13.34
N SER A 77 6.28 -10.36 14.03
CA SER A 77 6.94 -11.65 13.86
C SER A 77 6.77 -12.13 12.43
N TYR A 78 7.84 -12.71 11.90
CA TYR A 78 7.84 -13.33 10.59
C TYR A 78 8.62 -14.63 10.62
N ARG A 79 8.28 -15.49 9.67
CA ARG A 79 9.06 -16.66 9.30
C ARG A 79 9.57 -16.49 7.88
N LEU A 80 10.72 -17.06 7.58
CA LEU A 80 11.20 -17.09 6.20
C LEU A 80 10.47 -18.20 5.42
N GLN A 81 10.29 -17.96 4.11
CA GLN A 81 9.81 -18.97 3.17
C GLN A 81 10.61 -18.84 1.87
N ILE A 82 11.10 -19.96 1.38
CA ILE A 82 11.72 -20.06 0.06
C ILE A 82 10.66 -20.60 -0.90
N LYS A 83 10.45 -19.93 -2.03
CA LYS A 83 9.51 -20.38 -3.06
C LYS A 83 10.16 -20.36 -4.43
N ILE A 84 9.91 -21.39 -5.23
CA ILE A 84 10.09 -21.31 -6.68
C ILE A 84 8.72 -21.41 -7.33
N LYS A 85 8.38 -20.40 -8.15
CA LYS A 85 7.12 -20.29 -8.86
C LYS A 85 7.37 -20.29 -10.36
N ARG A 86 6.62 -21.10 -11.09
CA ARG A 86 6.54 -21.03 -12.54
C ARG A 86 5.41 -20.08 -12.96
N SER A 87 5.73 -19.14 -13.84
CA SER A 87 4.76 -18.24 -14.48
C SER A 87 4.83 -18.37 -16.01
N ILE A 88 3.73 -18.01 -16.67
CA ILE A 88 3.65 -17.94 -18.13
C ILE A 88 3.14 -16.56 -18.49
N ASP A 89 3.84 -15.92 -19.41
CA ASP A 89 3.31 -14.82 -20.21
C ASP A 89 2.41 -15.42 -21.29
N SER A 90 1.10 -15.25 -21.13
CA SER A 90 0.08 -15.80 -22.03
C SER A 90 0.14 -15.21 -23.44
N TRP A 91 0.63 -13.97 -23.59
CA TRP A 91 0.72 -13.30 -24.89
C TRP A 91 1.87 -13.84 -25.75
N LYS A 92 3.00 -14.13 -25.11
CA LYS A 92 4.22 -14.61 -25.79
C LYS A 92 4.46 -16.11 -25.62
N ASN A 93 3.54 -16.80 -24.94
CA ASN A 93 3.68 -18.19 -24.49
C ASN A 93 5.05 -18.47 -23.84
N LYS A 94 5.57 -17.47 -23.11
CA LYS A 94 6.93 -17.49 -22.58
C LYS A 94 6.90 -17.87 -21.12
N LYS A 95 7.72 -18.83 -20.74
CA LYS A 95 7.77 -19.39 -19.38
C LYS A 95 8.85 -18.67 -18.58
N TYR A 96 8.59 -18.46 -17.30
CA TYR A 96 9.56 -17.92 -16.35
C TYR A 96 9.52 -18.70 -15.05
N TYR A 97 10.66 -18.70 -14.35
CA TYR A 97 10.79 -19.27 -13.02
C TYR A 97 11.28 -18.17 -12.08
N THR A 98 10.46 -17.79 -11.11
CA THR A 98 10.82 -16.82 -10.08
C THR A 98 11.15 -17.57 -8.81
N VAL A 99 12.36 -17.36 -8.29
CA VAL A 99 12.81 -17.87 -7.00
C VAL A 99 12.78 -16.72 -6.01
N THR A 100 12.08 -16.91 -4.89
CA THR A 100 11.98 -15.90 -3.83
C THR A 100 12.40 -16.45 -2.49
N LEU A 101 13.02 -15.60 -1.67
CA LEU A 101 13.11 -15.74 -0.23
C LEU A 101 12.28 -14.60 0.36
N SER A 102 11.18 -14.94 1.04
CA SER A 102 10.20 -13.97 1.51
C SER A 102 10.05 -14.04 3.03
N LYS A 103 9.85 -12.89 3.67
CA LYS A 103 9.31 -12.81 5.03
C LYS A 103 7.80 -13.01 4.95
N ILE A 104 7.33 -14.08 5.56
CA ILE A 104 5.92 -14.36 5.74
C ILE A 104 5.57 -13.93 7.14
N TYR A 105 4.79 -12.86 7.24
CA TYR A 105 4.28 -12.34 8.50
C TYR A 105 3.08 -13.17 8.97
N ASP A 106 2.82 -13.16 10.27
CA ASP A 106 1.62 -13.79 10.82
C ASP A 106 0.34 -13.16 10.23
N GLU A 107 -0.71 -13.97 10.03
CA GLU A 107 -1.96 -13.52 9.40
C GLU A 107 -2.61 -12.35 10.16
N ALA A 108 -2.49 -12.35 11.48
CA ALA A 108 -2.96 -11.28 12.36
C ALA A 108 -2.24 -9.94 12.12
N ALA A 109 -1.05 -9.94 11.51
CA ALA A 109 -0.34 -8.71 11.19
C ALA A 109 -0.97 -7.98 9.99
N HIS A 110 -1.81 -8.63 9.18
CA HIS A 110 -2.39 -8.07 7.95
C HIS A 110 -1.33 -7.43 7.03
N MET A 111 -0.17 -8.07 6.93
CA MET A 111 0.95 -7.61 6.10
C MET A 111 1.11 -8.51 4.88
N THR A 112 1.42 -7.88 3.75
CA THR A 112 1.83 -8.65 2.56
C THR A 112 3.23 -9.23 2.77
N PRO A 113 3.51 -10.43 2.24
CA PRO A 113 4.87 -10.97 2.21
C PRO A 113 5.87 -9.99 1.62
N ASP A 114 7.05 -9.92 2.22
CA ASP A 114 8.15 -9.06 1.77
C ASP A 114 9.28 -9.91 1.17
N ASN A 115 9.66 -9.66 -0.08
CA ASN A 115 10.69 -10.42 -0.78
C ASN A 115 12.07 -9.87 -0.43
N VAL A 116 12.83 -10.61 0.37
CA VAL A 116 14.25 -10.31 0.67
C VAL A 116 15.13 -10.61 -0.53
N ILE A 117 14.81 -11.69 -1.26
CA ILE A 117 15.46 -12.06 -2.52
C ILE A 117 14.36 -12.38 -3.51
N GLU A 118 14.48 -11.85 -4.73
CA GLU A 118 13.63 -12.20 -5.87
C GLU A 118 14.47 -12.25 -7.14
N GLU A 119 14.55 -13.43 -7.73
CA GLU A 119 15.33 -13.68 -8.94
C GLU A 119 14.44 -14.38 -9.97
N THR A 120 14.32 -13.79 -11.16
CA THR A 120 13.51 -14.35 -12.25
C THR A 120 14.41 -14.88 -13.36
N PHE A 121 14.16 -16.12 -13.77
CA PHE A 121 14.91 -16.85 -14.78
C PHE A 121 14.00 -17.15 -15.98
N ASP A 122 14.59 -17.14 -17.18
CA ASP A 122 13.90 -17.56 -18.39
C ASP A 122 13.52 -19.05 -18.32
N GLY A 123 12.48 -19.45 -19.07
CA GLY A 123 12.05 -20.83 -19.16
C GLY A 123 13.15 -21.82 -19.58
N LYS A 124 14.08 -21.38 -20.45
CA LYS A 124 15.26 -22.17 -20.85
C LYS A 124 16.25 -22.38 -19.70
N GLU A 125 16.20 -21.53 -18.68
CA GLU A 125 17.10 -21.52 -17.53
C GLU A 125 16.50 -22.21 -16.30
N ARG A 126 15.49 -23.06 -16.49
CA ARG A 126 14.86 -23.85 -15.41
C ARG A 126 15.87 -24.54 -14.49
N ALA A 127 16.92 -25.14 -15.05
CA ALA A 127 17.94 -25.83 -14.26
C ALA A 127 18.73 -24.85 -13.36
N LYS A 128 19.00 -23.63 -13.85
CA LYS A 128 19.65 -22.58 -13.06
C LYS A 128 18.74 -22.11 -11.92
N ALA A 129 17.45 -21.89 -12.20
CA ALA A 129 16.46 -21.53 -11.19
C ALA A 129 16.35 -22.59 -10.07
N LEU A 130 16.29 -23.87 -10.45
CA LEU A 130 16.28 -24.97 -9.48
C LEU A 130 17.58 -25.05 -8.67
N LYS A 131 18.73 -24.87 -9.31
CA LYS A 131 20.02 -24.83 -8.61
C LYS A 131 20.06 -23.68 -7.61
N ARG A 132 19.54 -22.50 -7.97
CA ARG A 132 19.46 -21.34 -7.08
C ARG A 132 18.51 -21.60 -5.90
N PHE A 133 17.36 -22.20 -6.16
CA PHE A 133 16.42 -22.60 -5.11
C PHE A 133 17.04 -23.57 -4.10
N GLU A 134 17.76 -24.61 -4.56
CA GLU A 134 18.45 -25.54 -3.65
C GLU A 134 19.65 -24.87 -2.93
N ALA A 135 20.33 -23.92 -3.57
CA ALA A 135 21.37 -23.13 -2.91
C ALA A 135 20.79 -22.31 -1.75
N LEU A 136 19.66 -21.62 -1.97
CA LEU A 136 18.96 -20.89 -0.90
C LEU A 136 18.50 -21.81 0.23
N ARG A 137 18.02 -23.02 -0.08
CA ARG A 137 17.67 -24.01 0.97
C ARG A 137 18.85 -24.43 1.83
N LYS A 138 20.06 -24.45 1.26
CA LYS A 138 21.29 -24.76 1.98
C LYS A 138 21.78 -23.56 2.81
N GLU A 139 21.67 -22.35 2.27
CA GLU A 139 22.03 -21.10 2.95
C GLU A 139 21.09 -20.80 4.14
N TYR A 140 19.80 -21.12 4.00
CA TYR A 140 18.75 -20.90 5.02
C TYR A 140 18.10 -22.22 5.44
N PRO A 141 18.81 -23.06 6.22
CA PRO A 141 18.29 -24.34 6.68
C PRO A 141 17.05 -24.15 7.57
N ASN A 142 16.18 -25.16 7.62
CA ASN A 142 14.91 -25.18 8.38
C ASN A 142 13.84 -24.16 7.93
N THR A 143 14.04 -23.50 6.77
CA THR A 143 13.05 -22.61 6.17
C THR A 143 12.01 -23.41 5.37
N GLU A 144 10.73 -23.02 5.43
CA GLU A 144 9.69 -23.65 4.59
C GLU A 144 10.04 -23.46 3.11
N ALA A 145 9.99 -24.54 2.34
CA ALA A 145 10.40 -24.54 0.94
C ALA A 145 9.25 -25.02 0.04
N ILE A 146 8.70 -24.10 -0.77
CA ILE A 146 7.57 -24.38 -1.66
C ILE A 146 8.04 -24.46 -3.11
N LYS A 147 7.71 -25.58 -3.77
CA LYS A 147 7.95 -25.78 -5.22
C LYS A 147 6.63 -25.75 -5.99
N ASP A 148 6.33 -24.62 -6.61
CA ASP A 148 5.16 -24.43 -7.47
C ASP A 148 5.59 -24.31 -8.94
N ILE A 149 6.00 -25.43 -9.54
CA ILE A 149 6.58 -25.48 -10.88
C ILE A 149 5.85 -26.40 -11.86
N ASN A 150 4.76 -27.02 -11.41
CA ASN A 150 3.99 -27.96 -12.23
C ASN A 150 3.23 -27.23 -13.35
N LYS A 151 2.95 -27.96 -14.44
CA LYS A 151 2.09 -27.48 -15.53
C LYS A 151 0.68 -27.28 -14.95
N LYS A 152 0.09 -26.10 -15.10
CA LYS A 152 -1.30 -25.85 -14.71
C LYS A 152 -2.25 -26.46 -15.73
N SER A 153 -3.44 -26.86 -15.28
CA SER A 153 -4.44 -27.58 -16.09
C SER A 153 -4.95 -26.81 -17.32
N TRP A 154 -4.95 -25.47 -17.26
CA TRP A 154 -5.39 -24.60 -18.36
C TRP A 154 -4.30 -24.35 -19.43
N GLU A 155 -3.08 -24.82 -19.19
CA GLU A 155 -2.00 -24.69 -20.15
C GLU A 155 -2.19 -25.72 -21.26
N ARG A 156 -2.52 -25.24 -22.47
CA ARG A 156 -2.57 -26.08 -23.68
C ARG A 156 -1.17 -26.62 -23.98
#